data_AF-A0A6N7GLK5-F1
#
_entry.id   AF-A0A6N7GLK5-F1
#
_cell.length_a   1.000
_cell.length_b   1.000
_cell.length_c   1.000
_cell.angle_alpha   90.00
_cell.angle_beta   90.00
_cell.angle_gamma   90.00
#
_symmetry.space_group_name_H-M   'P 1'
#
loop_
_entity.id
_entity.type
_entity.pdbx_description
1 polymer ?
#
loop_
_entity_poly.entity_id
_entity_poly.type
_entity_poly.pdbx_seq_one_letter_code
_entity_poly.pdbx_strand_id
1 'polypeptide(L)'
;MAAGTMAAVTPNRRGAGRIILALVLGLSAIGLAVVGLAVNTRFAASFGQTAEAAVLLAAIGLAIDLLAIVLPSAAAQLWRDRHILSASSAWAIWLIALGMALLAAIGFAATNIGDGVAGRGKLAAEASALAADVTWLRSERSAIAEGRSVATIEAEIQRAQPAAAAVWKQTAGCSNVTLATSGAACAEVLKLRQALGVAQRRDALDTELRATEARLAPLPAIVTGDPQATMAADILAWISAGRLSLTPHDIHRLRITGLTVIPALAGIIFLFATTLLRAGRRRTG
;
A
#
# COMPACT_ATOMS: atom_id res chain seq x y z
N MET A 1 52.47 42.66 46.84
CA MET A 1 52.02 42.19 45.51
C MET A 1 51.62 40.74 45.62
N ALA A 2 50.32 40.47 45.79
CA ALA A 2 49.78 39.11 45.80
C ALA A 2 49.06 38.90 44.46
N ALA A 3 49.59 38.00 43.64
CA ALA A 3 49.00 37.61 42.38
C ALA A 3 47.79 36.71 42.67
N GLY A 4 46.58 37.25 42.49
CA GLY A 4 45.34 36.49 42.55
C GLY A 4 45.23 35.58 41.32
N THR A 5 45.31 34.28 41.56
CA THR A 5 45.05 33.24 40.56
C THR A 5 43.58 33.26 40.15
N MET A 6 43.30 33.72 38.92
CA MET A 6 42.01 33.52 38.27
C MET A 6 41.83 32.03 37.96
N ALA A 7 41.04 31.32 38.78
CA ALA A 7 40.58 29.99 38.47
C ALA A 7 39.63 30.05 37.27
N ALA A 8 40.05 29.49 36.13
CA ALA A 8 39.22 29.35 34.95
C ALA A 8 38.01 28.47 35.24
N VAL A 9 36.82 29.08 35.28
CA VAL A 9 35.53 28.37 35.30
C VAL A 9 35.39 27.63 33.97
N THR A 10 35.67 26.33 33.98
CA THR A 10 35.33 25.48 32.82
C THR A 10 33.82 25.27 32.79
N PRO A 11 33.11 25.63 31.71
CA PRO A 11 31.67 25.45 31.65
C PRO A 11 31.31 23.96 31.73
N ASN A 12 30.32 23.66 32.57
CA ASN A 12 29.84 22.32 32.89
C ASN A 12 29.18 21.63 31.68
N ARG A 13 29.98 21.20 30.70
CA ARG A 13 29.54 20.51 29.46
C ARG A 13 28.68 19.28 29.74
N ARG A 14 28.86 18.63 30.90
CA ARG A 14 28.09 17.47 31.36
C ARG A 14 26.66 17.82 31.80
N GLY A 15 26.42 19.04 32.27
CA GLY A 15 25.09 19.55 32.63
C GLY A 15 24.26 19.92 31.39
N ALA A 16 24.87 20.61 30.43
CA ALA A 16 24.21 21.04 29.20
C ALA A 16 23.69 19.86 28.37
N GLY A 17 24.51 18.81 28.18
CA GLY A 17 24.10 17.63 27.40
C GLY A 17 22.88 16.90 27.97
N ARG A 18 22.72 16.86 29.30
CA ARG A 18 21.56 16.24 29.96
C ARG A 18 20.29 17.06 29.78
N ILE A 19 20.38 18.38 29.85
CA ILE A 19 19.25 19.28 29.63
C ILE A 19 18.78 19.14 28.17
N ILE A 20 19.71 19.15 27.21
CA ILE A 20 19.39 18.96 25.80
C ILE A 20 18.70 17.60 25.58
N LEU A 21 19.25 16.50 26.11
CA LEU A 21 18.64 15.18 25.98
C LEU A 21 17.22 15.14 26.59
N ALA A 22 17.03 15.73 27.76
CA ALA A 22 15.72 15.77 28.41
C ALA A 22 14.70 16.60 27.61
N LEU A 23 15.13 17.71 27.00
CA LEU A 23 14.28 18.51 26.12
C LEU A 23 13.87 17.73 24.87
N VAL A 24 14.82 17.04 24.22
CA VAL A 24 14.53 16.22 23.04
C VAL A 24 13.55 15.11 23.39
N LEU A 25 13.77 14.37 24.48
CA LEU A 25 12.85 13.33 24.94
C LEU A 25 11.47 13.89 25.30
N GLY A 26 11.43 15.04 25.98
CA GLY A 26 10.17 15.69 26.36
C GLY A 26 9.36 16.15 25.15
N LEU A 27 10.00 16.80 24.18
CA LEU A 27 9.33 17.23 22.94
C LEU A 27 8.86 16.03 22.11
N SER A 28 9.68 15.00 21.97
CA SER A 28 9.29 13.76 21.29
C SER A 28 8.10 13.08 21.98
N ALA A 29 8.10 13.01 23.32
CA ALA A 29 6.97 12.46 24.08
C ALA A 29 5.68 13.24 23.86
N ILE A 30 5.75 14.58 23.82
CA ILE A 30 4.58 15.43 23.54
C ILE A 30 4.06 15.17 22.12
N GLY A 31 4.95 15.15 21.12
CA GLY A 31 4.55 14.85 19.73
C GLY A 31 3.89 13.48 19.59
N LEU A 32 4.48 12.46 20.21
CA LEU A 32 3.94 11.10 20.23
C LEU A 32 2.60 11.00 20.97
N ALA A 33 2.44 11.71 22.09
CA ALA A 33 1.18 11.79 22.82
C ALA A 33 0.06 12.41 21.96
N VAL A 34 0.35 13.50 21.25
CA VAL A 34 -0.62 14.15 20.35
C VAL A 34 -1.06 13.20 19.24
N VAL A 35 -0.12 12.47 18.63
CA VAL A 35 -0.43 11.48 17.58
C VAL A 35 -1.27 10.34 18.16
N GLY A 36 -0.90 9.78 19.32
CA GLY A 36 -1.64 8.72 20.00
C GLY A 36 -3.09 9.14 20.28
N LEU A 37 -3.26 10.29 20.94
CA LEU A 37 -4.57 10.89 21.22
C LEU A 37 -5.41 11.03 19.96
N ALA A 38 -4.84 11.57 18.88
CA ALA A 38 -5.56 11.75 17.62
C ALA A 38 -5.95 10.42 16.96
N VAL A 39 -5.08 9.41 16.98
CA VAL A 39 -5.36 8.08 16.42
C VAL A 39 -6.47 7.39 17.18
N ASN A 40 -6.37 7.32 18.51
CA ASN A 40 -7.32 6.56 19.32
C ASN A 40 -8.68 7.26 19.43
N THR A 41 -8.71 8.60 19.48
CA THR A 41 -9.99 9.34 19.42
C THR A 41 -10.72 9.10 18.12
N ARG A 42 -10.03 9.19 16.98
CA ARG A 42 -10.62 8.91 15.66
C ARG A 42 -11.08 7.46 15.52
N PHE A 43 -10.26 6.52 15.99
CA PHE A 43 -10.60 5.11 15.93
C PHE A 43 -11.80 4.78 16.82
N ALA A 44 -11.83 5.26 18.05
CA ALA A 44 -12.96 5.04 18.94
C ALA A 44 -14.25 5.66 18.38
N ALA A 45 -14.17 6.89 17.84
CA ALA A 45 -15.31 7.54 17.17
C ALA A 45 -15.89 6.71 16.01
N SER A 46 -15.04 5.96 15.29
CA SER A 46 -15.45 5.17 14.13
C SER A 46 -16.40 4.00 14.44
N PHE A 47 -16.50 3.58 15.71
CA PHE A 47 -17.48 2.58 16.14
C PHE A 47 -18.88 3.16 16.39
N GLY A 48 -19.03 4.48 16.45
CA GLY A 48 -20.31 5.14 16.66
C GLY A 48 -21.23 5.01 15.45
N GLN A 49 -22.34 4.30 15.59
CA GLN A 49 -23.38 4.23 14.55
C GLN A 49 -24.21 5.53 14.43
N THR A 50 -24.14 6.39 15.46
CA THR A 50 -24.75 7.71 15.51
C THR A 50 -23.70 8.75 15.90
N ALA A 51 -23.98 10.03 15.59
CA ALA A 51 -23.09 11.13 15.96
C ALA A 51 -22.86 11.21 17.49
N GLU A 52 -23.90 10.97 18.27
CA GLU A 52 -23.82 10.96 19.74
C GLU A 52 -22.94 9.82 20.25
N ALA A 53 -23.15 8.59 19.74
CA ALA A 53 -22.32 7.44 20.10
C ALA A 53 -20.83 7.66 19.72
N ALA A 54 -20.58 8.26 18.55
CA ALA A 54 -19.23 8.58 18.10
C ALA A 54 -18.52 9.56 19.03
N VAL A 55 -19.21 10.61 19.50
CA VAL A 55 -18.65 11.59 20.46
C VAL A 55 -18.34 10.93 21.80
N LEU A 56 -19.24 10.09 22.32
CA LEU A 56 -19.03 9.37 23.59
C LEU A 56 -17.84 8.42 23.51
N LEU A 57 -17.74 7.65 22.43
CA LEU A 57 -16.61 6.73 22.21
C LEU A 57 -15.30 7.49 22.02
N ALA A 58 -15.30 8.61 21.28
CA ALA A 58 -14.15 9.48 21.14
C ALA A 58 -13.66 10.00 22.51
N ALA A 59 -14.58 10.43 23.38
CA ALA A 59 -14.27 10.91 24.72
C ALA A 59 -13.66 9.80 25.59
N ILE A 60 -14.17 8.56 25.50
CA ILE A 60 -13.59 7.40 26.18
C ILE A 60 -12.17 7.13 25.68
N GLY A 61 -11.96 7.13 24.35
CA GLY A 61 -10.63 6.95 23.76
C GLY A 61 -9.63 8.02 24.22
N LEU A 62 -10.06 9.29 24.26
CA LEU A 62 -9.25 10.39 24.78
C LEU A 62 -8.87 10.16 26.25
N ALA A 63 -9.82 9.76 27.08
CA ALA A 63 -9.60 9.53 28.51
C ALA A 63 -8.60 8.37 28.75
N ILE A 64 -8.72 7.28 28.00
CA ILE A 64 -7.80 6.13 28.08
C ILE A 64 -6.37 6.57 27.76
N ASP A 65 -6.17 7.39 26.73
CA ASP A 65 -4.84 7.86 26.36
C ASP A 65 -4.24 8.84 27.37
N LEU A 66 -5.05 9.74 27.93
CA LEU A 66 -4.59 10.61 29.01
C LEU A 66 -4.12 9.79 30.22
N LEU A 67 -4.82 8.71 30.56
CA LEU A 67 -4.38 7.77 31.58
C LEU A 67 -3.06 7.08 31.19
N ALA A 68 -2.92 6.62 29.95
CA ALA A 68 -1.70 5.99 29.46
C ALA A 68 -0.47 6.94 29.53
N ILE A 69 -0.67 8.24 29.34
CA ILE A 69 0.37 9.28 29.43
C ILE A 69 0.75 9.57 30.89
N VAL A 70 -0.24 9.74 31.78
CA VAL A 70 -0.01 10.24 33.15
C VAL A 70 0.39 9.13 34.13
N LEU A 71 -0.20 7.94 34.01
CA LEU A 71 -0.05 6.88 35.01
C LEU A 71 1.38 6.35 35.21
N PRO A 72 2.27 6.25 34.21
CA PRO A 72 3.66 5.84 34.44
C PRO A 72 4.38 6.77 35.42
N SER A 73 4.14 8.07 35.31
CA SER A 73 4.75 9.07 36.19
C SER A 73 4.18 9.00 37.61
N ALA A 74 2.85 8.85 37.73
CA ALA A 74 2.18 8.70 39.02
C ALA A 74 2.59 7.39 39.73
N ALA A 75 2.61 6.27 39.00
CA ALA A 75 3.01 4.97 39.53
C ALA A 75 4.47 4.98 40.00
N ALA A 76 5.38 5.57 39.22
CA ALA A 76 6.78 5.72 39.61
C ALA A 76 6.98 6.65 40.82
N GLN A 77 6.06 7.60 41.06
CA GLN A 77 6.09 8.44 42.26
C GLN A 77 5.57 7.68 43.48
N LEU A 78 4.40 7.05 43.39
CA LEU A 78 3.83 6.23 44.47
C LEU A 78 4.78 5.11 44.92
N TRP A 79 5.50 4.51 43.97
CA TRP A 79 6.53 3.50 44.27
C TRP A 79 7.69 4.08 45.08
N ARG A 80 8.16 5.30 44.75
CA ARG A 80 9.22 6.00 45.49
C ARG A 80 8.77 6.40 46.88
N ASP A 81 7.50 6.77 47.03
CA ASP A 81 6.88 7.16 48.29
C ASP A 81 6.44 5.94 49.13
N ARG A 82 6.82 4.72 48.72
CA ARG A 82 6.54 3.43 49.39
C ARG A 82 5.06 3.05 49.47
N HIS A 83 4.19 3.69 48.71
CA HIS A 83 2.77 3.31 48.56
C HIS A 83 2.62 2.16 47.55
N ILE A 84 3.11 0.97 47.92
CA ILE A 84 3.23 -0.18 46.99
C ILE A 84 1.87 -0.63 46.43
N LEU A 85 0.82 -0.69 47.25
CA LEU A 85 -0.51 -1.12 46.77
C LEU A 85 -1.05 -0.17 45.70
N SER A 86 -1.03 1.14 45.97
CA SER A 86 -1.47 2.17 45.03
C SER A 86 -0.60 2.22 43.77
N ALA A 87 0.72 2.02 43.91
CA ALA A 87 1.64 1.95 42.78
C ALA A 87 1.33 0.73 41.88
N SER A 88 1.07 -0.44 42.47
CA SER A 88 0.68 -1.64 41.74
C SER A 88 -0.65 -1.45 41.00
N SER A 89 -1.65 -0.84 41.64
CA SER A 89 -2.92 -0.51 40.98
C SER A 89 -2.73 0.46 39.82
N ALA A 90 -1.90 1.50 39.97
CA ALA A 90 -1.61 2.45 38.90
C ALA A 90 -0.89 1.78 37.71
N TRP A 91 0.06 0.88 37.96
CA TRP A 91 0.70 0.07 36.92
C TRP A 91 -0.29 -0.87 36.22
N ALA A 92 -1.20 -1.50 36.96
CA ALA A 92 -2.22 -2.38 36.39
C ALA A 92 -3.20 -1.60 35.48
N ILE A 93 -3.71 -0.46 35.94
CA ILE A 93 -4.59 0.41 35.14
C ILE A 93 -3.84 0.91 33.89
N TRP A 94 -2.57 1.29 34.05
CA TRP A 94 -1.75 1.70 32.93
C TRP A 94 -1.58 0.59 31.89
N LEU A 95 -1.34 -0.67 32.30
CA LEU A 95 -1.24 -1.79 31.37
C LEU A 95 -2.53 -2.03 30.58
N ILE A 96 -3.69 -1.89 31.23
CA ILE A 96 -4.99 -1.98 30.55
C ILE A 96 -5.16 -0.84 29.55
N ALA A 97 -4.88 0.40 29.96
CA ALA A 97 -4.97 1.57 29.09
C ALA A 97 -4.02 1.44 27.88
N LEU A 98 -2.79 0.96 28.11
CA LEU A 98 -1.80 0.68 27.08
C LEU A 98 -2.31 -0.38 26.10
N GLY A 99 -2.87 -1.49 26.59
CA GLY A 99 -3.41 -2.56 25.75
C GLY A 99 -4.54 -2.06 24.84
N MET A 100 -5.46 -1.27 25.40
CA MET A 100 -6.55 -0.66 24.64
C MET A 100 -6.04 0.35 23.59
N ALA A 101 -5.08 1.19 23.97
CA ALA A 101 -4.46 2.17 23.07
C ALA A 101 -3.72 1.47 21.91
N LEU A 102 -3.03 0.37 22.19
CA LEU A 102 -2.36 -0.43 21.16
C LEU A 102 -3.36 -1.09 20.21
N LEU A 103 -4.44 -1.67 20.73
CA LEU A 103 -5.47 -2.29 19.91
C LEU A 103 -6.12 -1.26 18.97
N ALA A 104 -6.42 -0.07 19.48
CA ALA A 104 -6.97 1.03 18.70
C ALA A 104 -6.00 1.51 17.62
N ALA A 105 -4.73 1.72 17.97
CA ALA A 105 -3.70 2.10 17.01
C ALA A 105 -3.48 1.03 15.93
N ILE A 106 -3.47 -0.26 16.31
CA ILE A 106 -3.36 -1.38 15.36
C ILE A 106 -4.55 -1.39 14.40
N GLY A 107 -5.77 -1.25 14.89
CA GLY A 107 -6.96 -1.16 14.04
C GLY A 107 -6.88 0.01 13.07
N PHE A 108 -6.55 1.21 13.57
CA PHE A 108 -6.40 2.40 12.74
C PHE A 108 -5.31 2.23 11.66
N ALA A 109 -4.14 1.72 12.04
CA ALA A 109 -3.04 1.49 11.11
C ALA A 109 -3.38 0.41 10.08
N ALA A 110 -4.02 -0.68 10.51
CA ALA A 110 -4.43 -1.78 9.64
C ALA A 110 -5.44 -1.30 8.59
N THR A 111 -6.44 -0.51 8.97
CA THR A 111 -7.41 0.05 8.00
C THR A 111 -6.74 1.02 7.05
N ASN A 112 -6.04 2.06 7.55
CA ASN A 112 -5.52 3.12 6.67
C ASN A 112 -4.37 2.65 5.77
N ILE A 113 -3.45 1.84 6.30
CA ILE A 113 -2.32 1.32 5.52
C ILE A 113 -2.80 0.15 4.65
N GLY A 114 -3.64 -0.73 5.19
CA GLY A 114 -4.19 -1.88 4.48
C GLY A 114 -5.03 -1.46 3.28
N ASP A 115 -5.94 -0.51 3.43
CA ASP A 115 -6.78 -0.03 2.33
C ASP A 115 -5.95 0.63 1.23
N GLY A 116 -4.92 1.39 1.60
CA GLY A 116 -4.00 2.00 0.63
C GLY A 116 -3.19 0.96 -0.15
N VAL A 117 -2.70 -0.09 0.52
CA VAL A 117 -1.98 -1.20 -0.12
C VAL A 117 -2.93 -2.04 -0.98
N ALA A 118 -4.13 -2.36 -0.49
CA ALA A 118 -5.14 -3.12 -1.22
C ALA A 118 -5.61 -2.37 -2.47
N GLY A 119 -5.83 -1.05 -2.37
CA GLY A 119 -6.19 -0.20 -3.50
C GLY A 119 -5.11 -0.20 -4.58
N ARG A 120 -3.84 -0.03 -4.22
CA ARG A 120 -2.71 -0.15 -5.16
C ARG A 120 -2.57 -1.56 -5.72
N GLY A 121 -2.80 -2.59 -4.90
CA GLY A 121 -2.78 -3.99 -5.32
C GLY A 121 -3.85 -4.29 -6.37
N LYS A 122 -5.06 -3.76 -6.22
CA LYS A 122 -6.13 -3.89 -7.22
C LYS A 122 -5.74 -3.22 -8.54
N LEU A 123 -5.21 -2.00 -8.50
CA LEU A 123 -4.76 -1.29 -9.70
C LEU A 123 -3.60 -2.02 -10.39
N ALA A 124 -2.63 -2.54 -9.63
CA ALA A 124 -1.52 -3.33 -10.16
C ALA A 124 -2.02 -4.63 -10.82
N ALA A 125 -2.96 -5.32 -10.19
CA ALA A 125 -3.56 -6.53 -10.74
C ALA A 125 -4.32 -6.25 -12.03
N GLU A 126 -5.14 -5.20 -12.07
CA GLU A 126 -5.86 -4.77 -13.28
C GLU A 126 -4.89 -4.39 -14.42
N ALA A 127 -3.86 -3.61 -14.12
CA ALA A 127 -2.82 -3.25 -15.10
C ALA A 127 -2.09 -4.49 -15.64
N SER A 128 -1.74 -5.44 -14.76
CA SER A 128 -1.08 -6.68 -15.16
C SER A 128 -1.95 -7.59 -16.04
N ALA A 129 -3.25 -7.67 -15.74
CA ALA A 129 -4.21 -8.45 -16.52
C ALA A 129 -4.36 -7.85 -17.93
N LEU A 130 -4.58 -6.53 -18.03
CA LEU A 130 -4.67 -5.84 -19.32
C LEU A 130 -3.36 -5.94 -20.12
N ALA A 131 -2.21 -5.86 -19.46
CA ALA A 131 -0.91 -6.02 -20.13
C ALA A 131 -0.71 -7.45 -20.69
N ALA A 132 -1.18 -8.47 -19.95
CA ALA A 132 -1.18 -9.84 -20.42
C ALA A 132 -2.12 -10.02 -21.64
N ASP A 133 -3.32 -9.44 -21.58
CA ASP A 133 -4.28 -9.47 -22.69
C ASP A 133 -3.73 -8.78 -23.94
N VAL A 134 -3.10 -7.61 -23.80
CA VAL A 134 -2.41 -6.91 -24.90
C VAL A 134 -1.33 -7.80 -25.52
N THR A 135 -0.54 -8.48 -24.68
CA THR A 135 0.52 -9.38 -25.17
C THR A 135 -0.08 -10.58 -25.92
N TRP A 136 -1.15 -11.15 -25.40
CA TRP A 136 -1.87 -12.25 -26.05
C TRP A 136 -2.48 -11.83 -27.38
N LEU A 137 -3.24 -10.71 -27.42
CA LEU A 137 -3.83 -10.15 -28.65
C LEU A 137 -2.78 -9.84 -29.71
N ARG A 138 -1.64 -9.27 -29.31
CA ARG A 138 -0.50 -9.02 -30.22
C ARG A 138 0.05 -10.32 -30.78
N SER A 139 0.16 -11.38 -29.98
CA SER A 139 0.63 -12.67 -30.45
C SER A 139 -0.35 -13.31 -31.45
N GLU A 140 -1.65 -13.29 -31.18
CA GLU A 140 -2.67 -13.78 -32.13
C GLU A 140 -2.66 -12.96 -33.43
N ARG A 141 -2.57 -11.63 -33.31
CA ARG A 141 -2.49 -10.73 -34.45
C ARG A 141 -1.27 -10.98 -35.33
N SER A 142 -0.13 -11.32 -34.73
CA SER A 142 1.12 -11.63 -35.42
C SER A 142 1.09 -12.97 -36.16
N ALA A 143 0.21 -13.90 -35.74
CA ALA A 143 0.03 -15.18 -36.41
C ALA A 143 -0.77 -15.07 -37.73
N ILE A 144 -1.48 -13.96 -37.95
CA ILE A 144 -2.25 -13.73 -39.18
C ILE A 144 -1.35 -13.10 -40.26
N ALA A 145 -1.05 -13.87 -41.31
CA ALA A 145 -0.23 -13.43 -42.43
C ALA A 145 -0.98 -12.61 -43.49
N GLU A 146 -2.32 -12.64 -43.52
CA GLU A 146 -3.12 -11.90 -44.51
C GLU A 146 -3.02 -10.38 -44.28
N GLY A 147 -2.29 -9.70 -45.15
CA GLY A 147 -2.05 -8.25 -45.09
C GLY A 147 -3.03 -7.41 -45.92
N ARG A 148 -3.80 -8.00 -46.84
CA ARG A 148 -4.73 -7.24 -47.70
C ARG A 148 -5.90 -6.69 -46.87
N SER A 149 -6.44 -5.55 -47.27
CA SER A 149 -7.63 -4.99 -46.61
C SER A 149 -8.89 -5.80 -46.95
N VAL A 150 -9.89 -5.78 -46.07
CA VAL A 150 -11.21 -6.39 -46.32
C VAL A 150 -11.79 -5.90 -47.65
N ALA A 151 -11.75 -4.58 -47.90
CA ALA A 151 -12.24 -3.97 -49.13
C ALA A 151 -11.47 -4.46 -50.39
N THR A 152 -10.15 -4.67 -50.27
CA THR A 152 -9.33 -5.20 -51.38
C THR A 152 -9.77 -6.62 -51.74
N ILE A 153 -9.95 -7.48 -50.75
CA ILE A 153 -10.35 -8.89 -50.96
C ILE A 153 -11.78 -8.95 -51.49
N GLU A 154 -12.71 -8.13 -50.97
CA GLU A 154 -14.07 -8.03 -51.51
C GLU A 154 -14.06 -7.61 -52.99
N ALA A 155 -13.25 -6.63 -53.36
CA ALA A 155 -13.09 -6.22 -54.75
C ALA A 155 -12.47 -7.33 -55.64
N GLU A 156 -11.59 -8.17 -55.10
CA GLU A 156 -11.06 -9.35 -55.79
C GLU A 156 -12.12 -10.45 -55.94
N ILE A 157 -12.95 -10.67 -54.93
CA ILE A 157 -14.08 -11.61 -55.00
C ILE A 157 -15.02 -11.19 -56.13
N GLN A 158 -15.40 -9.90 -56.20
CA GLN A 158 -16.26 -9.38 -57.27
C GLN A 158 -15.64 -9.60 -58.66
N ARG A 159 -14.33 -9.40 -58.80
CA ARG A 159 -13.60 -9.66 -60.05
C ARG A 159 -13.55 -11.15 -60.43
N ALA A 160 -13.57 -12.06 -59.46
CA ALA A 160 -13.54 -13.50 -59.69
C ALA A 160 -14.92 -14.13 -59.96
N GLN A 161 -16.03 -13.44 -59.63
CA GLN A 161 -17.40 -14.00 -59.80
C GLN A 161 -17.74 -14.45 -61.22
N PRO A 162 -17.37 -13.73 -62.30
CA PRO A 162 -17.73 -14.13 -63.66
C PRO A 162 -17.22 -15.53 -64.03
N ALA A 163 -16.09 -15.96 -63.49
CA ALA A 163 -15.53 -17.30 -63.73
C ALA A 163 -16.39 -18.43 -63.14
N ALA A 164 -17.18 -18.15 -62.10
CA ALA A 164 -18.09 -19.10 -61.46
C ALA A 164 -19.55 -18.92 -61.89
N ALA A 165 -19.84 -18.06 -62.88
CA ALA A 165 -21.19 -17.67 -63.27
C ALA A 165 -22.09 -18.87 -63.61
N ALA A 166 -21.53 -19.90 -64.26
CA ALA A 166 -22.27 -21.10 -64.68
C ALA A 166 -22.87 -21.90 -63.50
N VAL A 167 -22.21 -21.89 -62.34
CA VAL A 167 -22.64 -22.62 -61.13
C VAL A 167 -23.16 -21.69 -60.03
N TRP A 168 -23.18 -20.38 -60.26
CA TRP A 168 -23.44 -19.37 -59.24
C TRP A 168 -24.81 -19.53 -58.58
N LYS A 169 -25.90 -19.63 -59.36
CA LYS A 169 -27.25 -19.81 -58.80
C LYS A 169 -27.39 -21.16 -58.06
N GLN A 170 -26.81 -22.23 -58.61
CA GLN A 170 -26.91 -23.59 -58.08
C GLN A 170 -26.17 -23.74 -56.73
N THR A 171 -25.07 -23.02 -56.55
CA THR A 171 -24.23 -23.06 -55.34
C THR A 171 -24.54 -21.93 -54.34
N ALA A 172 -25.65 -21.21 -54.54
CA ALA A 172 -25.99 -20.00 -53.77
C ALA A 172 -24.81 -19.01 -53.69
N GLY A 173 -24.20 -18.75 -54.85
CA GLY A 173 -23.02 -17.94 -55.03
C GLY A 173 -21.78 -18.54 -54.40
N CYS A 174 -21.47 -19.82 -54.65
CA CYS A 174 -20.33 -20.55 -54.09
C CYS A 174 -20.33 -20.67 -52.55
N SER A 175 -21.49 -20.59 -51.89
CA SER A 175 -21.61 -20.77 -50.43
C SER A 175 -22.00 -22.20 -50.04
N ASN A 176 -22.71 -22.91 -50.93
CA ASN A 176 -23.12 -24.29 -50.75
C ASN A 176 -22.61 -25.14 -51.91
N VAL A 177 -21.37 -25.63 -51.79
CA VAL A 177 -20.70 -26.41 -52.84
C VAL A 177 -20.65 -27.87 -52.43
N THR A 178 -21.46 -28.70 -53.08
CA THR A 178 -21.60 -30.14 -52.75
C THR A 178 -21.02 -31.07 -53.83
N LEU A 179 -20.91 -30.60 -55.08
CA LEU A 179 -20.39 -31.38 -56.22
C LEU A 179 -18.96 -30.98 -56.55
N ALA A 180 -18.13 -31.95 -56.95
CA ALA A 180 -16.72 -31.72 -57.30
C ALA A 180 -16.52 -30.72 -58.46
N THR A 181 -17.39 -30.76 -59.48
CA THR A 181 -17.36 -29.83 -60.62
C THR A 181 -17.66 -28.39 -60.21
N SER A 182 -18.60 -28.20 -59.29
CA SER A 182 -18.89 -26.89 -58.68
C SER A 182 -17.73 -26.43 -57.77
N GLY A 183 -17.06 -27.37 -57.10
CA GLY A 183 -15.83 -27.13 -56.34
C GLY A 183 -14.72 -26.52 -57.17
N ALA A 184 -14.44 -27.09 -58.34
CA ALA A 184 -13.42 -26.57 -59.25
C ALA A 184 -13.77 -25.16 -59.76
N ALA A 185 -15.02 -24.92 -60.15
CA ALA A 185 -15.47 -23.61 -60.63
C ALA A 185 -15.47 -22.52 -59.53
N CYS A 186 -15.73 -22.90 -58.28
CA CYS A 186 -15.74 -21.98 -57.14
C CYS A 186 -14.39 -21.84 -56.41
N ALA A 187 -13.34 -22.56 -56.82
CA ALA A 187 -12.09 -22.69 -56.05
C ALA A 187 -11.45 -21.34 -55.69
N GLU A 188 -11.34 -20.42 -56.66
CA GLU A 188 -10.74 -19.10 -56.41
C GLU A 188 -11.62 -18.22 -55.51
N VAL A 189 -12.94 -18.24 -55.72
CA VAL A 189 -13.90 -17.48 -54.88
C VAL A 189 -13.87 -18.00 -53.44
N LEU A 190 -13.77 -19.33 -53.24
CA LEU A 190 -13.66 -19.95 -51.92
C LEU A 190 -12.35 -19.56 -51.23
N LYS A 191 -11.23 -19.58 -51.95
CA LYS A 191 -9.92 -19.12 -51.43
C LYS A 191 -9.97 -17.65 -51.02
N LEU A 192 -10.56 -16.78 -51.83
CA LEU A 192 -10.71 -15.36 -51.51
C LEU A 192 -11.65 -15.13 -50.32
N ARG A 193 -12.73 -15.91 -50.18
CA ARG A 193 -13.61 -15.84 -49.00
C ARG A 193 -12.93 -16.32 -47.72
N GLN A 194 -12.09 -17.33 -47.81
CA GLN A 194 -11.26 -17.74 -46.69
C GLN A 194 -10.31 -16.60 -46.29
N ALA A 195 -9.63 -15.98 -47.26
CA ALA A 195 -8.80 -14.80 -47.01
C ALA A 195 -9.59 -13.63 -46.41
N LEU A 196 -10.83 -13.40 -46.87
CA LEU A 196 -11.71 -12.37 -46.33
C LEU A 196 -12.03 -12.62 -44.85
N GLY A 197 -12.39 -13.85 -44.47
CA GLY A 197 -12.65 -14.21 -43.07
C GLY A 197 -11.41 -14.01 -42.18
N VAL A 198 -10.22 -14.35 -42.70
CA VAL A 198 -8.94 -14.10 -42.00
C VAL A 198 -8.69 -12.58 -41.83
N ALA A 199 -8.94 -11.77 -42.87
CA ALA A 199 -8.81 -10.32 -42.79
C ALA A 199 -9.83 -9.67 -41.85
N GLN A 200 -11.07 -10.17 -41.79
CA GLN A 200 -12.08 -9.70 -40.84
C GLN A 200 -11.69 -10.02 -39.39
N ARG A 201 -11.19 -11.24 -39.12
CA ARG A 201 -10.67 -11.63 -37.80
C ARG A 201 -9.52 -10.71 -37.38
N ARG A 202 -8.62 -10.40 -38.30
CA ARG A 202 -7.51 -9.48 -38.08
C ARG A 202 -7.98 -8.07 -37.67
N ASP A 203 -8.91 -7.49 -38.41
CA ASP A 203 -9.43 -6.14 -38.12
C ASP A 203 -10.20 -6.08 -36.79
N ALA A 204 -10.87 -7.19 -36.43
CA ALA A 204 -11.50 -7.35 -35.11
C ALA A 204 -10.44 -7.37 -33.99
N LEU A 205 -9.36 -8.14 -34.14
CA LEU A 205 -8.24 -8.14 -33.18
C LEU A 205 -7.57 -6.77 -33.07
N ASP A 206 -7.37 -6.06 -34.17
CA ASP A 206 -6.79 -4.70 -34.17
C ASP A 206 -7.70 -3.68 -33.44
N THR A 207 -9.02 -3.89 -33.47
CA THR A 207 -9.99 -3.06 -32.74
C THR A 207 -9.98 -3.39 -31.26
N GLU A 208 -9.98 -4.67 -30.90
CA GLU A 208 -9.90 -5.13 -29.51
C GLU A 208 -8.57 -4.72 -28.86
N LEU A 209 -7.45 -4.86 -29.57
CA LEU A 209 -6.13 -4.44 -29.11
C LEU A 209 -6.11 -2.95 -28.78
N ARG A 210 -6.61 -2.09 -29.67
CA ARG A 210 -6.68 -0.64 -29.43
C ARG A 210 -7.57 -0.29 -28.24
N ALA A 211 -8.69 -0.98 -28.08
CA ALA A 211 -9.58 -0.77 -26.94
C ALA A 211 -8.92 -1.16 -25.61
N THR A 212 -8.21 -2.30 -25.58
CA THR A 212 -7.49 -2.77 -24.40
C THR A 212 -6.29 -1.88 -24.07
N GLU A 213 -5.53 -1.45 -25.08
CA GLU A 213 -4.44 -0.47 -24.90
C GLU A 213 -4.94 0.87 -24.36
N ALA A 214 -6.10 1.36 -24.85
CA ALA A 214 -6.72 2.58 -24.35
C ALA A 214 -7.16 2.46 -22.88
N ARG A 215 -7.58 1.26 -22.43
CA ARG A 215 -7.91 0.98 -21.03
C ARG A 215 -6.66 0.87 -20.15
N LEU A 216 -5.56 0.36 -20.69
CA LEU A 216 -4.28 0.23 -19.99
C LEU A 216 -3.55 1.57 -19.85
N ALA A 217 -3.62 2.44 -20.86
CA ALA A 217 -2.91 3.72 -20.90
C ALA A 217 -3.07 4.65 -19.66
N PRO A 218 -4.27 4.81 -19.07
CA PRO A 218 -4.44 5.63 -17.87
C PRO A 218 -3.97 4.96 -16.57
N LEU A 219 -3.72 3.65 -16.57
CA LEU A 219 -3.32 2.94 -15.37
C LEU A 219 -1.84 3.21 -15.05
N PRO A 220 -1.49 3.44 -13.78
CA PRO A 220 -0.11 3.67 -13.40
C PRO A 220 0.70 2.38 -13.56
N ALA A 221 1.97 2.51 -13.92
CA ALA A 221 2.92 1.38 -14.01
C ALA A 221 3.33 0.89 -12.61
N ILE A 222 2.35 0.47 -11.80
CA ILE A 222 2.56 -0.07 -10.47
C ILE A 222 2.55 -1.59 -10.60
N VAL A 223 3.70 -2.21 -10.30
CA VAL A 223 3.86 -3.67 -10.38
C VAL A 223 3.55 -4.34 -9.03
N THR A 224 3.57 -3.58 -7.92
CA THR A 224 3.35 -4.12 -6.56
C THR A 224 2.49 -3.19 -5.69
N GLY A 225 1.68 -3.76 -4.80
CA GLY A 225 0.80 -2.99 -3.90
C GLY A 225 1.55 -2.16 -2.83
N ASP A 226 2.76 -2.57 -2.45
CA ASP A 226 3.61 -1.86 -1.48
C ASP A 226 5.10 -1.90 -1.92
N PRO A 227 5.51 -1.03 -2.85
CA PRO A 227 6.88 -1.02 -3.37
C PRO A 227 7.93 -0.73 -2.28
N GLN A 228 7.56 0.01 -1.24
CA GLN A 228 8.45 0.28 -0.10
C GLN A 228 8.71 -0.99 0.71
N ALA A 229 7.67 -1.78 0.99
CA ALA A 229 7.83 -3.04 1.70
C ALA A 229 8.64 -4.07 0.91
N THR A 230 8.43 -4.14 -0.41
CA THR A 230 9.24 -4.98 -1.30
C THR A 230 10.71 -4.55 -1.27
N MET A 231 11.00 -3.27 -1.47
CA MET A 231 12.38 -2.79 -1.50
C MET A 231 13.10 -2.95 -0.15
N ALA A 232 12.39 -2.77 0.97
CA ALA A 232 12.95 -3.00 2.30
C ALA A 232 13.26 -4.49 2.55
N ALA A 233 12.39 -5.40 2.11
CA ALA A 233 12.65 -6.83 2.16
C ALA A 233 13.91 -7.20 1.34
N ASP A 234 14.03 -6.68 0.13
CA ASP A 234 15.18 -6.91 -0.76
C ASP A 234 16.49 -6.39 -0.15
N ILE A 235 16.47 -5.17 0.42
CA ILE A 235 17.64 -4.59 1.10
C ILE A 235 18.05 -5.45 2.30
N LEU A 236 17.10 -5.93 3.10
CA LEU A 236 17.40 -6.76 4.28
C LEU A 236 17.92 -8.15 3.88
N ALA A 237 17.40 -8.73 2.81
CA ALA A 237 17.95 -9.95 2.23
C ALA A 237 19.39 -9.72 1.74
N TRP A 238 19.66 -8.61 1.06
CA TRP A 238 21.01 -8.26 0.59
C TRP A 238 22.00 -8.03 1.74
N ILE A 239 21.65 -7.19 2.73
CA ILE A 239 22.51 -6.89 3.90
C ILE A 239 22.80 -8.16 4.70
N SER A 240 21.82 -9.06 4.82
CA SER A 240 21.98 -10.31 5.55
C SER A 240 22.70 -11.41 4.77
N ALA A 241 23.18 -11.13 3.55
CA ALA A 241 23.73 -12.12 2.63
C ALA A 241 22.77 -13.32 2.44
N GLY A 242 21.46 -13.05 2.37
CA GLY A 242 20.40 -14.04 2.22
C GLY A 242 20.04 -14.81 3.49
N ARG A 243 20.66 -14.51 4.64
CA ARG A 243 20.35 -15.22 5.92
C ARG A 243 19.00 -14.83 6.50
N LEU A 244 18.51 -13.63 6.18
CA LEU A 244 17.17 -13.16 6.54
C LEU A 244 16.33 -13.03 5.27
N SER A 245 15.33 -13.90 5.14
CA SER A 245 14.30 -13.78 4.10
C SER A 245 13.04 -13.20 4.74
N LEU A 246 12.93 -11.87 4.69
CA LEU A 246 11.71 -11.17 5.10
C LEU A 246 10.82 -11.00 3.90
N THR A 247 9.53 -11.28 4.05
CA THR A 247 8.55 -11.00 3.01
C THR A 247 8.08 -9.54 3.11
N PRO A 248 7.52 -8.94 2.04
CA PRO A 248 6.88 -7.63 2.12
C PRO A 248 5.80 -7.57 3.22
N HIS A 249 5.14 -8.70 3.49
CA HIS A 249 4.17 -8.84 4.58
C HIS A 249 4.79 -8.67 5.97
N ASP A 250 6.00 -9.18 6.17
CA ASP A 250 6.73 -9.03 7.44
C ASP A 250 7.14 -7.57 7.67
N ILE A 251 7.61 -6.89 6.62
CA ILE A 251 7.94 -5.46 6.67
C ILE A 251 6.69 -4.64 6.99
N HIS A 252 5.55 -4.99 6.37
CA HIS A 252 4.28 -4.32 6.64
C HIS A 252 3.87 -4.47 8.11
N ARG A 253 3.97 -5.69 8.68
CA ARG A 253 3.71 -5.96 10.10
C ARG A 253 4.66 -5.21 11.02
N LEU A 254 5.94 -5.16 10.66
CA LEU A 254 6.95 -4.42 11.43
C LEU A 254 6.65 -2.92 11.45
N ARG A 255 6.29 -2.35 10.29
CA ARG A 255 5.89 -0.94 10.17
C ARG A 255 4.65 -0.63 11.00
N ILE A 256 3.61 -1.47 10.91
CA ILE A 256 2.40 -1.31 11.74
C ILE A 256 2.78 -1.36 13.21
N THR A 257 3.52 -2.38 13.64
CA THR A 257 3.96 -2.52 15.04
C THR A 257 4.75 -1.29 15.52
N GLY A 258 5.67 -0.78 14.71
CA GLY A 258 6.44 0.42 15.04
C GLY A 258 5.55 1.66 15.19
N LEU A 259 4.66 1.90 14.23
CA LEU A 259 3.76 3.05 14.22
C LEU A 259 2.72 3.01 15.36
N THR A 260 2.39 1.84 15.89
CA THR A 260 1.41 1.68 16.97
C THR A 260 2.06 1.69 18.35
N VAL A 261 3.22 1.04 18.50
CA VAL A 261 3.91 0.93 19.79
C VAL A 261 4.58 2.24 20.18
N ILE A 262 5.22 2.95 19.25
CA ILE A 262 6.01 4.15 19.59
C ILE A 262 5.14 5.25 20.25
N PRO A 263 3.96 5.62 19.71
CA PRO A 263 3.08 6.59 20.37
C PRO A 263 2.62 6.16 21.76
N ALA A 264 2.36 4.87 21.95
CA ALA A 264 1.91 4.30 23.21
C ALA A 264 2.97 4.40 24.34
N LEU A 265 4.25 4.58 23.98
CA LEU A 265 5.35 4.78 24.92
C LEU A 265 5.55 6.24 25.35
N ALA A 266 4.74 7.19 24.86
CA ALA A 266 4.89 8.62 25.18
C ALA A 266 4.99 8.92 26.68
N GLY A 267 4.14 8.28 27.51
CA GLY A 267 4.17 8.45 28.97
C GLY A 267 5.48 7.98 29.62
N ILE A 268 6.06 6.88 29.13
CA ILE A 268 7.37 6.37 29.61
C ILE A 268 8.50 7.30 29.16
N ILE A 269 8.49 7.75 27.91
CA ILE A 269 9.49 8.69 27.39
C ILE A 269 9.45 10.01 28.17
N PHE A 270 8.25 10.49 28.50
CA PHE A 270 8.05 11.67 29.34
C PHE A 270 8.59 11.46 30.78
N LEU A 271 8.36 10.28 31.36
CA LEU A 271 8.95 9.91 32.64
C LEU A 271 10.49 9.97 32.60
N PHE A 272 11.13 9.48 31.53
CA PHE A 272 12.59 9.62 31.37
C PHE A 272 13.04 11.08 31.26
N ALA A 273 12.31 11.91 30.51
CA ALA A 273 12.62 13.33 30.40
C ALA A 273 12.59 14.03 31.79
N THR A 274 11.53 13.78 32.57
CA THR A 274 11.38 14.41 33.89
C THR A 274 12.41 13.92 34.92
N THR A 275 12.76 12.63 34.90
CA THR A 275 13.78 12.07 35.80
C THR A 275 15.17 12.64 35.49
N LEU A 276 15.53 12.82 34.22
CA LEU A 276 16.78 13.46 33.81
C LEU A 276 16.88 14.91 34.31
N LEU A 277 15.80 15.68 34.21
CA LEU A 277 15.76 17.06 34.71
C LEU A 277 15.92 17.13 36.24
N ARG A 278 15.27 16.22 36.98
CA ARG A 278 15.37 16.15 38.46
C ARG A 278 16.76 15.75 38.93
N ALA A 279 17.41 14.81 38.23
CA ALA A 279 18.78 14.39 38.54
C ALA A 279 19.82 15.51 38.35
N GLY A 280 19.56 16.47 37.45
CA GLY A 280 20.40 17.66 37.28
C GLY A 280 20.34 18.61 38.48
N ARG A 281 19.13 18.89 38.99
CA ARG A 281 18.92 19.85 40.11
C ARG A 281 19.54 19.40 41.43
N ARG A 282 19.57 18.09 41.71
CA ARG A 282 20.16 17.55 42.96
C ARG A 282 21.69 17.59 43.02
N ARG A 283 22.39 17.89 41.91
CA ARG A 283 23.85 18.00 41.89
C ARG A 283 24.36 19.44 42.03
N THR A 284 23.46 20.42 41.96
CA THR A 284 23.80 21.85 41.96
C THR A 284 23.43 22.57 43.26
N GLY A 285 22.74 21.90 44.18
CA GLY A 285 22.47 22.38 45.54
C GLY A 285 23.12 21.43 46.53
#